data_AF-A0A0D0B214-F1
#
_entry.id   AF-A0A0D0B214-F1
#
_cell.length_a   1.000
_cell.length_b   1.000
_cell.length_c   1.000
_cell.angle_alpha   90.00
_cell.angle_beta   90.00
_cell.angle_gamma   90.00
#
_symmetry.space_group_name_H-M   'P 1'
#
loop_
_entity.id
_entity.type
_entity.pdbx_description
1 polymer ?
#
loop_
_entity_poly.entity_id
_entity_poly.type
_entity_poly.pdbx_seq_one_letter_code
_entity_poly.pdbx_strand_id
1 'polypeptide(L)'
;MHTLASGGTSSPCHPIDPNINPALYTPSKCMRLMNAAISRTASGSFLISKDPVTYAHQIARPVLEVPPKIPAPNWSLLDAKPSTMSRMELEEYTEELKDCLSSAKIHVQSRDLIIEGAHAQLIVQGLLGAKQSQTLYARETKKKTG
;
A
#
# COMPACT_ATOMS: atom_id res chain seq x y z
N MET A 1 -31.54 -6.36 26.99
CA MET A 1 -31.57 -6.57 25.53
C MET A 1 -30.79 -5.45 24.88
N HIS A 2 -29.53 -5.72 24.51
CA HIS A 2 -28.62 -4.72 23.94
C HIS A 2 -28.74 -4.73 22.41
N THR A 3 -29.10 -3.58 21.83
CA THR A 3 -29.08 -3.37 20.37
C THR A 3 -27.73 -2.75 20.01
N LEU A 4 -26.96 -3.46 19.18
CA LEU A 4 -25.71 -2.98 18.60
C LEU A 4 -26.02 -2.11 17.38
N ALA A 5 -25.66 -0.83 17.44
CA ALA A 5 -25.62 0.04 16.26
C ALA A 5 -24.33 -0.26 15.48
N SER A 6 -24.47 -0.90 14.32
CA SER A 6 -23.40 -1.11 13.34
C SER A 6 -23.23 0.17 12.52
N GLY A 7 -22.21 0.96 12.85
CA GLY A 7 -21.79 2.14 12.10
C GLY A 7 -20.68 1.78 11.12
N GLY A 8 -21.06 1.24 9.95
CA GLY A 8 -20.13 1.08 8.82
C GLY A 8 -19.90 2.42 8.14
N THR A 9 -18.77 3.07 8.40
CA THR A 9 -18.35 4.24 7.61
C THR A 9 -17.69 3.75 6.33
N SER A 10 -18.46 3.66 5.26
CA SER A 10 -17.95 3.58 3.90
C SER A 10 -17.09 4.81 3.61
N SER A 11 -15.81 4.61 3.29
CA SER A 11 -14.95 5.67 2.75
C SER A 11 -15.61 6.26 1.49
N PRO A 12 -15.81 7.58 1.39
CA PRO A 12 -16.28 8.18 0.15
C PRO A 12 -15.13 8.09 -0.86
N CYS A 13 -15.32 7.25 -1.88
CA CYS A 13 -14.54 7.35 -3.10
C CYS A 13 -14.91 8.70 -3.72
N HIS A 14 -14.08 9.73 -3.51
CA HIS A 14 -14.34 11.04 -4.08
C HIS A 14 -14.27 10.91 -5.62
N PRO A 15 -15.36 11.24 -6.34
CA PRO A 15 -15.27 11.33 -7.79
C PRO A 15 -14.30 12.46 -8.14
N ILE A 16 -13.34 12.17 -9.01
CA ILE A 16 -12.47 13.18 -9.60
C ILE A 16 -13.37 14.12 -10.38
N ASP A 17 -13.47 15.38 -9.92
CA ASP A 17 -14.28 16.40 -10.56
C ASP A 17 -13.78 16.64 -12.00
N PRO A 18 -14.62 16.43 -13.03
CA PRO A 18 -14.23 16.59 -14.43
C PRO A 18 -13.89 18.05 -14.81
N ASN A 19 -14.12 19.04 -13.93
CA ASN A 19 -13.73 20.44 -14.13
C ASN A 19 -12.33 20.80 -13.59
N ILE A 20 -11.52 19.83 -13.14
CA ILE A 20 -10.15 20.11 -12.71
C ILE A 20 -9.28 20.42 -13.92
N ASN A 21 -8.99 21.70 -14.16
CA ASN A 21 -8.05 22.13 -15.17
C ASN A 21 -6.63 21.54 -14.88
N PRO A 22 -6.07 20.69 -15.75
CA PRO A 22 -4.76 20.06 -15.55
C PRO A 22 -3.61 21.07 -15.49
N ALA A 23 -3.77 22.28 -16.03
CA ALA A 23 -2.78 23.36 -15.92
C ALA A 23 -2.66 23.95 -14.50
N LEU A 24 -3.63 23.68 -13.61
CA LEU A 24 -3.57 24.11 -12.20
C LEU A 24 -2.90 23.09 -11.29
N TYR A 25 -2.45 21.96 -11.82
CA TYR A 25 -1.79 20.88 -11.09
C TYR A 25 -0.28 21.16 -10.96
N THR A 26 0.06 22.26 -10.28
CA THR A 26 1.45 22.59 -9.99
C THR A 26 2.00 21.66 -8.90
N PRO A 27 3.29 21.29 -8.94
CA PRO A 27 3.90 20.43 -7.92
C PRO A 27 3.66 20.92 -6.48
N SER A 28 3.71 22.24 -6.28
CA SER A 28 3.46 22.88 -5.00
C SER A 28 2.02 22.66 -4.51
N LYS A 29 1.03 22.73 -5.40
CA LYS A 29 -0.38 22.48 -5.08
C LYS A 29 -0.60 21.01 -4.74
N CYS A 30 0.02 20.10 -5.49
CA CYS A 30 0.00 18.66 -5.21
C CYS A 30 0.56 18.33 -3.82
N MET A 31 1.75 18.84 -3.50
CA MET A 31 2.34 18.65 -2.17
C MET A 31 1.46 19.21 -1.05
N ARG A 32 0.83 20.36 -1.24
CA ARG A 32 -0.05 20.97 -0.23
C ARG A 32 -1.31 20.12 -0.02
N LEU A 33 -1.91 19.60 -1.08
CA LEU A 33 -3.05 18.68 -1.00
C LEU A 33 -2.67 17.36 -0.33
N MET A 34 -1.51 16.79 -0.68
CA MET A 34 -0.98 15.58 -0.06
C MET A 34 -0.76 15.79 1.44
N ASN A 35 -0.05 16.86 1.84
CA ASN A 35 0.17 17.18 3.25
C ASN A 35 -1.15 17.43 3.99
N ALA A 36 -2.13 18.09 3.37
CA ALA A 36 -3.44 18.28 3.97
C ALA A 36 -4.19 16.95 4.17
N ALA A 37 -4.13 16.03 3.20
CA ALA A 37 -4.73 14.71 3.32
C ALA A 37 -4.05 13.88 4.43
N ILE A 38 -2.72 13.87 4.47
CA ILE A 38 -1.94 13.20 5.51
C ILE A 38 -2.28 13.78 6.90
N SER A 39 -2.35 15.12 7.03
CA SER A 39 -2.68 15.83 8.28
C SER A 39 -4.02 15.43 8.85
N ARG A 40 -5.00 15.12 7.98
CA ARG A 40 -6.37 14.77 8.39
C ARG A 40 -6.48 13.37 8.96
N THR A 41 -5.52 12.50 8.71
CA THR A 41 -5.53 11.13 9.23
C THR A 41 -4.87 11.07 10.60
N ALA A 42 -5.49 10.36 11.55
CA ALA A 42 -4.94 10.21 12.91
C ALA A 42 -3.53 9.58 12.90
N SER A 43 -3.29 8.60 12.03
CA SER A 43 -1.99 7.92 11.88
C SER A 43 -0.99 8.69 11.03
N GLY A 44 -1.43 9.37 9.96
CA GLY A 44 -0.52 10.06 9.03
C GLY A 44 -0.12 11.46 9.49
N SER A 45 -0.95 12.16 10.27
CA SER A 45 -0.65 13.51 10.79
C SER A 45 0.70 13.59 11.50
N PHE A 46 1.09 12.49 12.14
CA PHE A 46 2.39 12.28 12.77
C PHE A 46 3.59 12.57 11.85
N LEU A 47 3.50 12.18 10.57
CA LEU A 47 4.60 12.23 9.60
C LEU A 47 5.02 13.67 9.25
N ILE A 48 4.11 14.62 9.45
CA ILE A 48 4.29 16.03 9.10
C ILE A 48 4.16 16.96 10.30
N SER A 49 3.63 16.47 11.43
CA SER A 49 3.57 17.21 12.68
C SER A 49 4.98 17.42 13.23
N LYS A 50 5.23 18.63 13.75
CA LYS A 50 6.43 18.95 14.52
C LYS A 50 6.30 18.61 16.01
N ASP A 51 5.12 18.15 16.41
CA ASP A 51 4.82 17.89 17.82
C ASP A 51 5.67 16.72 18.32
N PRO A 52 6.16 16.80 19.57
CA PRO A 52 6.89 15.72 20.20
C PRO A 52 6.04 14.45 20.28
N VAL A 53 6.67 13.33 19.99
CA VAL A 53 6.01 12.04 20.05
C VAL A 53 5.99 11.59 21.49
N THR A 54 4.79 11.47 22.05
CA THR A 54 4.61 10.91 23.39
C THR A 54 4.47 9.39 23.32
N TYR A 55 4.73 8.70 24.43
CA TYR A 55 4.53 7.25 24.57
C TYR A 55 3.11 6.77 24.20
N ALA A 56 2.12 7.67 24.26
CA ALA A 56 0.74 7.39 23.86
C ALA A 56 0.58 7.19 22.33
N HIS A 57 1.54 7.60 21.50
CA HIS A 57 1.52 7.36 20.07
C HIS A 57 1.97 5.92 19.78
N GLN A 58 1.00 5.01 19.72
CA GLN A 58 1.20 3.64 19.25
C GLN A 58 0.85 3.57 17.76
N ILE A 59 1.76 3.05 16.92
CA ILE A 59 1.39 2.71 15.53
C ILE A 59 0.49 1.49 15.58
N ALA A 60 -0.47 1.45 14.67
CA ALA A 60 -1.11 0.21 14.28
C ALA A 60 -0.05 -0.87 14.01
N ARG A 61 -0.32 -2.08 14.48
CA ARG A 61 0.50 -3.26 14.19
C ARG A 61 0.64 -3.41 12.66
N PRO A 62 1.81 -3.80 12.13
CA PRO A 62 1.95 -4.13 10.72
C PRO A 62 0.81 -5.02 10.26
N VAL A 63 0.20 -4.67 9.12
CA VAL A 63 -0.80 -5.52 8.50
C VAL A 63 -0.04 -6.49 7.61
N LEU A 64 -0.06 -7.77 7.98
CA LEU A 64 0.44 -8.84 7.14
C LEU A 64 -0.65 -9.18 6.11
N GLU A 65 -0.53 -8.57 4.94
CA GLU A 65 -1.43 -8.86 3.83
C GLU A 65 -1.19 -10.28 3.32
N VAL A 66 -2.27 -11.04 3.22
CA VAL A 66 -2.25 -12.38 2.64
C VAL A 66 -2.52 -12.25 1.15
N PRO A 67 -1.74 -12.92 0.28
CA PRO A 67 -2.02 -12.93 -1.15
C PRO A 67 -3.48 -13.31 -1.44
N PRO A 68 -4.15 -12.62 -2.37
CA PRO A 68 -5.49 -13.01 -2.79
C PRO A 68 -5.46 -14.44 -3.35
N LYS A 69 -6.57 -15.16 -3.18
CA LYS A 69 -6.73 -16.52 -3.71
C LYS A 69 -6.86 -16.48 -5.23
N ILE A 70 -5.73 -16.42 -5.92
CA ILE A 70 -5.64 -16.45 -7.39
C ILE A 70 -5.30 -17.89 -7.82
N PRO A 71 -5.95 -18.44 -8.87
CA PRO A 71 -5.58 -19.75 -9.43
C PRO A 71 -4.09 -19.81 -9.77
N ALA A 72 -3.43 -20.92 -9.44
CA ALA A 72 -2.02 -21.09 -9.75
C ALA A 72 -1.83 -21.17 -11.28
N PRO A 73 -0.80 -20.51 -11.86
CA PRO A 73 -0.50 -20.64 -13.28
C PRO A 73 -0.12 -22.09 -13.61
N ASN A 74 -0.58 -22.59 -14.75
CA ASN A 74 -0.19 -23.90 -15.24
C ASN A 74 1.21 -23.86 -15.87
N TRP A 75 2.23 -24.18 -15.07
CA TRP A 75 3.63 -24.18 -15.53
C TRP A 75 3.98 -25.37 -16.43
N SER A 76 3.16 -26.44 -16.45
CA SER A 76 3.42 -27.62 -17.30
C SER A 76 3.35 -27.31 -18.80
N LEU A 77 2.72 -26.18 -19.17
CA LEU A 77 2.72 -25.70 -20.56
C LEU A 77 4.14 -25.45 -21.08
N LEU A 78 5.09 -25.07 -20.22
CA LEU A 78 6.47 -24.81 -20.63
C LEU A 78 7.23 -26.06 -21.07
N ASP A 79 6.75 -27.25 -20.69
CA ASP A 79 7.37 -28.53 -21.04
C ASP A 79 6.88 -29.06 -22.40
N ALA A 80 5.86 -28.44 -22.99
CA ALA A 80 5.29 -28.84 -24.26
C ALA A 80 6.28 -28.59 -25.42
N LYS A 81 6.20 -29.42 -26.47
CA LYS A 81 6.98 -29.27 -27.71
C LYS A 81 6.05 -28.82 -28.84
N PRO A 82 6.00 -27.51 -29.17
CA PRO A 82 5.09 -27.00 -30.20
C PRO A 82 5.38 -27.53 -31.60
N SER A 83 6.62 -27.98 -31.84
CA SER A 83 7.07 -28.47 -33.16
C SER A 83 6.43 -29.80 -33.59
N THR A 84 5.82 -30.55 -32.67
CA THR A 84 5.14 -31.82 -32.96
C THR A 84 3.62 -31.67 -33.04
N MET A 85 3.10 -30.47 -32.79
CA MET A 85 1.66 -30.20 -32.75
C MET A 85 1.11 -29.92 -34.15
N SER A 86 -0.12 -30.37 -34.39
CA SER A 86 -0.92 -29.90 -35.51
C SER A 86 -1.31 -28.42 -35.33
N ARG A 87 -1.81 -27.80 -36.39
CA ARG A 87 -2.23 -26.39 -36.33
C ARG A 87 -3.31 -26.12 -35.28
N MET A 88 -4.32 -27.00 -35.16
CA MET A 88 -5.39 -26.81 -34.18
C MET A 88 -4.85 -26.93 -32.75
N GLU A 89 -4.00 -27.92 -32.48
CA GLU A 89 -3.37 -28.10 -31.17
C GLU A 89 -2.47 -26.90 -30.81
N LEU A 90 -1.79 -26.31 -31.80
CA LEU A 90 -0.97 -25.13 -31.58
C LEU A 90 -1.81 -23.88 -31.25
N GLU A 91 -2.96 -23.72 -31.91
CA GLU A 91 -3.91 -22.62 -31.63
C GLU A 91 -4.47 -22.75 -30.20
N GLU A 92 -4.90 -23.95 -29.80
CA GLU A 92 -5.37 -24.24 -28.43
C GLU A 92 -4.27 -24.02 -27.38
N TYR A 93 -3.08 -24.57 -27.60
CA TYR A 93 -1.92 -24.37 -26.72
C TYR A 93 -1.56 -22.88 -26.56
N THR A 94 -1.67 -22.09 -27.62
CA THR A 94 -1.38 -20.65 -27.57
C THR A 94 -2.40 -19.90 -26.72
N GLU A 95 -3.68 -20.26 -26.79
CA GLU A 95 -4.71 -19.68 -25.92
C GLU A 95 -4.50 -20.07 -24.46
N GLU A 96 -4.22 -21.34 -24.16
CA GLU A 96 -3.88 -21.78 -22.80
C GLU A 96 -2.65 -21.06 -22.23
N LEU A 97 -1.63 -20.84 -23.07
CA LEU A 97 -0.43 -20.12 -22.68
C LEU A 97 -0.72 -18.64 -22.37
N LYS A 98 -1.59 -17.99 -23.14
CA LYS A 98 -2.03 -16.61 -22.88
C LYS A 98 -2.75 -16.50 -21.54
N ASP A 99 -3.66 -17.42 -21.25
CA ASP A 99 -4.39 -17.45 -19.98
C ASP A 99 -3.47 -17.72 -18.79
N CYS A 100 -2.53 -18.66 -18.95
CA CYS A 100 -1.51 -18.95 -17.96
C CYS A 100 -0.61 -17.72 -17.69
N LEU A 101 -0.17 -17.04 -18.74
CA LEU A 101 0.67 -15.84 -18.63
C LEU A 101 -0.11 -14.68 -17.98
N SER A 102 -1.37 -14.49 -18.33
CA SER A 102 -2.25 -13.50 -17.71
C SER A 102 -2.39 -13.76 -16.21
N SER A 103 -2.61 -15.01 -15.82
CA SER A 103 -2.67 -15.44 -14.42
C SER A 103 -1.36 -15.16 -13.70
N ALA A 104 -0.21 -15.54 -14.28
CA ALA A 104 1.11 -15.28 -13.72
C ALA A 104 1.38 -13.78 -13.53
N LYS A 105 0.96 -12.94 -14.47
CA LYS A 105 1.06 -11.48 -14.36
C LYS A 105 0.28 -10.94 -13.16
N ILE A 106 -0.95 -11.42 -12.95
CA ILE A 106 -1.78 -11.03 -11.80
C ILE A 106 -1.11 -11.44 -10.48
N HIS A 107 -0.50 -12.63 -10.42
CA HIS A 107 0.26 -13.09 -9.25
C HIS A 107 1.44 -12.17 -8.94
N VAL A 108 2.24 -11.80 -9.95
CA VAL A 108 3.39 -10.90 -9.78
C VAL A 108 2.92 -9.54 -9.30
N GLN A 109 1.92 -8.95 -9.96
CA GLN A 109 1.37 -7.65 -9.55
C GLN A 109 0.84 -7.66 -8.12
N SER A 110 0.13 -8.73 -7.73
CA SER A 110 -0.39 -8.85 -6.37
C SER A 110 0.72 -8.94 -5.34
N ARG A 111 1.80 -9.65 -5.63
CA ARG A 111 2.98 -9.74 -4.76
C ARG A 111 3.70 -8.40 -4.65
N ASP A 112 3.88 -7.70 -5.77
CA ASP A 112 4.55 -6.40 -5.79
C ASP A 112 3.81 -5.39 -4.93
N LEU A 113 2.47 -5.36 -5.00
CA LEU A 113 1.64 -4.49 -4.16
C LEU A 113 1.78 -4.81 -2.67
N ILE A 114 1.79 -6.10 -2.30
CA ILE A 114 1.98 -6.54 -0.91
C ILE A 114 3.37 -6.13 -0.38
N ILE A 115 4.41 -6.32 -1.20
CA ILE A 115 5.78 -5.93 -0.87
C ILE A 115 5.89 -4.42 -0.71
N GLU A 116 5.28 -3.65 -1.61
CA GLU A 116 5.23 -2.19 -1.52
C GLU A 116 4.53 -1.74 -0.23
N GLY A 117 3.38 -2.34 0.10
CA GLY A 117 2.68 -2.11 1.37
C GLY A 117 3.55 -2.42 2.59
N ALA A 118 4.25 -3.55 2.59
CA ALA A 118 5.16 -3.93 3.66
C ALA A 118 6.35 -2.96 3.82
N HIS A 119 6.95 -2.52 2.70
CA HIS A 119 8.02 -1.51 2.73
C HIS A 119 7.52 -0.16 3.24
N ALA A 120 6.33 0.29 2.81
CA ALA A 120 5.73 1.51 3.31
C ALA A 120 5.52 1.45 4.84
N GLN A 121 5.02 0.32 5.36
CA GLN A 121 4.88 0.10 6.80
C GLN A 121 6.23 0.18 7.54
N LEU A 122 7.27 -0.45 7.01
CA LEU A 122 8.62 -0.40 7.60
C LEU A 122 9.17 1.03 7.67
N ILE A 123 9.00 1.82 6.61
CA ILE A 123 9.42 3.22 6.59
C ILE A 123 8.69 4.03 7.66
N VAL A 124 7.36 3.90 7.75
CA VAL A 124 6.55 4.60 8.75
C VAL A 124 6.99 4.23 10.17
N GLN A 125 7.27 2.95 10.43
CA GLN A 125 7.76 2.49 11.72
C GLN A 125 9.15 3.03 12.05
N GLY A 126 10.07 3.04 11.09
CA GLY A 126 11.41 3.61 11.25
C GLY A 126 11.36 5.10 11.57
N LEU A 127 10.52 5.86 10.87
CA LEU A 127 10.32 7.30 11.10
C LEU A 127 9.79 7.57 12.51
N LEU A 128 8.86 6.75 13.00
CA LEU A 128 8.40 6.88 14.38
C LEU A 128 9.52 6.63 15.37
N GLY A 129 10.25 5.52 15.21
CA GLY A 129 11.35 5.17 16.11
C GLY A 129 12.39 6.29 16.20
N ALA A 130 12.74 6.90 15.08
CA ALA A 130 13.63 8.06 15.04
C ALA A 130 13.08 9.26 15.82
N LYS A 131 11.80 9.61 15.63
CA LYS A 131 11.18 10.77 16.29
C LYS A 131 10.96 10.53 17.80
N GLN A 132 10.66 9.30 18.21
CA GLN A 132 10.64 8.90 19.62
C GLN A 132 12.02 9.04 20.26
N SER A 133 13.06 8.54 19.59
CA SER A 133 14.45 8.63 20.06
C SER A 133 14.90 10.08 20.22
N GLN A 134 14.58 10.94 19.24
CA GLN A 134 14.85 12.38 19.32
C GLN A 134 14.13 13.03 20.51
N THR A 135 12.87 12.66 20.75
CA THR A 135 12.07 13.19 21.87
C THR A 135 12.67 12.78 23.22
N LEU A 136 13.11 11.53 23.35
CA LEU A 136 13.80 11.04 24.56
C LEU A 136 15.12 11.77 24.79
N TYR A 137 15.95 11.88 23.75
CA TYR A 137 17.23 12.59 23.83
C TYR A 137 17.06 14.06 24.26
N ALA A 138 16.06 14.76 23.70
CA ALA A 138 15.75 16.15 24.08
C ALA A 138 15.29 16.28 25.53
N ARG A 139 14.62 15.26 26.09
CA ARG A 139 14.22 15.24 27.51
C ARG A 139 15.41 14.96 28.43
N GLU A 140 16.27 14.03 28.07
CA GLU A 140 17.45 13.66 28.86
C GLU A 140 18.48 14.79 28.93
N THR A 141 18.73 15.47 27.81
CA THR A 141 19.68 16.59 27.75
C THR A 141 19.17 17.80 28.55
N LYS A 142 17.89 18.15 28.44
CA LYS A 142 17.29 19.22 29.26
C LYS A 142 17.38 18.96 30.77
N LYS A 143 17.35 17.70 31.20
CA LYS A 143 17.47 17.31 32.62
C LYS A 143 18.90 17.44 33.16
N LYS A 144 19.93 17.46 32.30
CA LYS A 144 21.35 17.59 32.71
C LYS A 144 21.82 19.03 32.83
N THR A 145 21.05 20.00 32.33
CA THR A 145 21.43 21.42 32.24
C THR A 145 20.62 22.31 33.20
N GLY A 146 19.75 21.74 34.04
CA GLY A 146 19.04 22.43 35.11
C GLY A 146 19.35 21.80 36.45
#